data_AF-A0A3D2P5X2-F1
#
_entry.id   AF-A0A3D2P5X2-F1
#
_cell.length_a   1.000
_cell.length_b   1.000
_cell.length_c   1.000
_cell.angle_alpha   90.00
_cell.angle_beta   90.00
_cell.angle_gamma   90.00
#
_symmetry.space_group_name_H-M   'P 1'
#
loop_
_entity.id
_entity.type
_entity.pdbx_description
1 polymer ?
#
loop_
_entity_poly.entity_id
_entity_poly.type
_entity_poly.pdbx_seq_one_letter_code
_entity_poly.pdbx_strand_id
1 'polypeptide(L)' 'MAKVLIIKLGYSETLDKEISVTSSLGDVLRTTIILNYFKNDVVTWLVDEKAYPLLEGNPYVKRILIF' A
#
# COMPACT_ATOMS: atom_id res chain seq x y z
N MET A 1 4.43 16.23 12.11
CA MET A 1 3.34 15.46 11.47
C MET A 1 3.29 15.87 10.01
N ALA A 2 3.83 15.02 9.13
CA ALA A 2 3.85 15.22 7.70
C ALA A 2 2.61 14.58 7.04
N LYS A 3 2.34 14.96 5.78
CA LYS A 3 1.41 14.24 4.91
C LYS A 3 2.22 13.32 4.01
N VAL A 4 1.91 12.04 4.02
CA VAL A 4 2.66 11.00 3.30
C VAL A 4 1.73 10.31 2.30
N LEU A 5 2.16 10.22 1.05
CA LEU A 5 1.48 9.41 0.03
C LEU A 5 2.34 8.17 -0.25
N ILE A 6 1.79 7.00 0.02
CA ILE A 6 2.37 5.71 -0.37
C ILE A 6 1.72 5.28 -1.68
N ILE A 7 2.53 4.97 -2.69
CA ILE A 7 2.07 4.39 -3.95
C ILE A 7 2.61 2.97 -4.04
N LYS A 8 1.75 1.99 -3.75
CA LYS A 8 2.07 0.58 -3.94
C LYS A 8 0.80 -0.16 -4.35
N LEU A 9 0.62 -0.27 -5.67
CA LEU A 9 -0.53 -0.91 -6.32
C LEU A 9 -0.49 -2.45 -6.27
N GLY A 10 0.72 -3.03 -6.23
CA GLY A 10 0.94 -4.48 -6.35
C GLY A 10 1.28 -4.95 -7.76
N TYR A 11 1.30 -4.09 -8.78
CA TYR A 11 1.63 -4.44 -10.18
C TYR A 11 3.12 -4.73 -10.46
N SER A 12 3.96 -4.57 -9.44
CA SER A 12 5.37 -4.96 -9.49
C SER A 12 5.58 -6.09 -8.48
N GLU A 13 5.93 -7.27 -8.98
CA GLU A 13 6.32 -8.39 -8.15
C GLU A 13 7.80 -8.30 -7.76
N THR A 14 8.07 -8.53 -6.49
CA THR A 14 9.46 -8.64 -6.02
C THR A 14 10.13 -9.83 -6.69
N LEU A 15 11.20 -9.58 -7.46
CA LEU A 15 11.99 -10.55 -8.25
C LEU A 15 11.43 -10.92 -9.64
N ASP A 16 10.32 -10.31 -10.07
CA ASP A 16 9.89 -10.35 -11.47
C ASP A 16 10.31 -9.05 -12.18
N LYS A 17 10.82 -9.17 -13.41
CA LYS A 17 11.18 -8.01 -14.25
C LYS A 17 10.00 -7.53 -15.08
N GLU A 18 8.97 -8.35 -15.24
CA GLU A 18 7.79 -8.02 -15.99
C GLU A 18 6.82 -7.16 -15.18
N ILE A 19 6.13 -6.25 -15.85
CA ILE A 19 5.02 -5.51 -15.25
C ILE A 19 3.75 -6.33 -15.46
N SER A 20 3.18 -6.80 -14.35
CA SER A 20 1.92 -7.53 -14.38
C SER A 20 0.76 -6.58 -14.11
N VAL A 21 -0.33 -6.75 -14.86
CA VAL A 21 -1.63 -6.12 -14.53
C VAL A 21 -2.34 -6.84 -13.39
N THR A 22 -1.80 -7.97 -12.92
CA THR A 22 -2.31 -8.68 -11.75
C THR A 22 -1.64 -8.11 -10.50
N SER A 23 -2.45 -7.63 -9.56
CA SER A 23 -1.94 -7.13 -8.29
C SER A 23 -1.38 -8.27 -7.42
N SER A 24 -0.12 -8.12 -7.01
CA SER A 24 0.54 -8.94 -5.98
C SER A 24 0.13 -8.47 -4.59
N LEU A 25 -0.82 -9.20 -3.99
CA LEU A 25 -1.27 -8.99 -2.61
C LEU A 25 -0.10 -9.08 -1.61
N GLY A 26 0.87 -9.96 -1.88
CA GLY A 26 2.05 -10.15 -1.03
C GLY A 26 2.93 -8.90 -0.98
N ASP A 27 3.06 -8.14 -2.07
CA ASP A 27 3.87 -6.92 -2.07
C ASP A 27 3.19 -5.77 -1.32
N VAL A 28 1.87 -5.65 -1.41
CA VAL A 28 1.11 -4.69 -0.60
C VAL A 28 1.25 -5.05 0.88
N LEU A 29 0.99 -6.31 1.24
CA LEU A 29 1.09 -6.79 2.62
C LEU A 29 2.48 -6.56 3.22
N ARG A 30 3.55 -6.98 2.54
CA ARG A 30 4.93 -6.81 3.03
C ARG A 30 5.31 -5.34 3.20
N THR A 31 4.76 -4.45 2.38
CA THR A 31 5.02 -3.01 2.49
C THR A 31 4.37 -2.39 3.73
N THR A 32 3.33 -3.00 4.31
CA THR A 32 2.63 -2.43 5.49
C THR A 32 3.53 -2.23 6.70
N ILE A 33 4.66 -2.94 6.80
CA ILE A 33 5.61 -2.80 7.91
C ILE A 33 6.13 -1.37 8.06
N ILE A 34 6.26 -0.62 6.96
CA ILE A 34 6.75 0.77 6.96
C ILE A 34 5.78 1.73 7.68
N LEU A 35 4.51 1.34 7.86
CA LEU A 35 3.54 2.17 8.57
C LEU A 35 3.93 2.42 10.03
N ASN A 36 4.71 1.53 10.64
CA ASN A 36 5.25 1.75 12.00
C ASN A 36 6.20 2.96 12.06
N TYR A 37 6.91 3.25 10.97
CA TYR A 37 7.76 4.42 10.87
C TYR A 37 6.92 5.71 10.76
N PHE A 38 5.80 5.64 10.02
CA PHE A 38 4.87 6.76 9.81
C PHE A 38 3.74 6.85 10.84
N LYS A 39 3.84 6.15 11.99
CA LYS A 39 2.74 6.05 12.98
C LYS A 39 2.20 7.39 13.50
N ASN A 40 3.01 8.45 13.40
CA ASN A 40 2.67 9.81 13.85
C ASN A 40 2.36 10.77 12.70
N ASP A 41 2.28 10.28 11.46
CA ASP A 41 2.04 11.06 10.24
C ASP A 41 0.65 10.78 9.65
N VAL A 42 0.22 11.63 8.71
CA VAL A 42 -1.04 11.45 7.99
C VAL A 42 -0.78 10.70 6.69
N VAL A 43 -0.97 9.38 6.74
CA VAL A 43 -0.73 8.50 5.59
C VAL A 43 -1.97 8.39 4.71
N THR A 44 -1.79 8.63 3.40
CA THR A 44 -2.70 8.20 2.34
C THR A 44 -2.03 7.12 1.51
N TRP A 45 -2.74 6.05 1.16
CA TRP A 45 -2.19 4.95 0.37
C TRP A 45 -2.99 4.76 -0.92
N LEU A 46 -2.32 4.82 -2.08
CA LEU A 46 -2.88 4.44 -3.38
C LEU A 46 -2.59 2.97 -3.69
N VAL A 47 -3.64 2.18 -3.87
CA VAL A 47 -3.60 0.72 -4.01
C VAL A 47 -4.56 0.24 -5.10
N ASP A 48 -4.34 -0.95 -5.66
CA ASP A 48 -5.31 -1.64 -6.53
C ASP A 48 -6.53 -2.12 -5.74
N GLU A 49 -7.70 -2.16 -6.37
CA GLU A 49 -8.97 -2.57 -5.75
C GLU A 49 -8.89 -3.94 -5.05
N LYS A 50 -8.13 -4.90 -5.59
CA LYS A 50 -8.02 -6.27 -5.05
C LYS A 50 -7.24 -6.31 -3.75
N ALA A 51 -6.36 -5.34 -3.52
CA ALA A 51 -5.54 -5.24 -2.32
C ALA A 51 -6.10 -4.28 -1.27
N TYR A 52 -7.19 -3.55 -1.58
CA TYR A 52 -7.91 -2.71 -0.62
C TYR A 52 -8.22 -3.42 0.71
N PRO A 53 -8.73 -4.69 0.73
CA PRO A 53 -9.07 -5.37 1.99
C PRO A 53 -7.88 -5.58 2.94
N LEU A 54 -6.64 -5.52 2.45
CA LEU A 54 -5.44 -5.62 3.29
C LEU A 54 -5.15 -4.33 4.08
N LEU A 55 -5.68 -3.20 3.63
CA LEU A 55 -5.45 -1.88 4.22
C LEU A 55 -6.67 -1.37 5.00
N GLU A 56 -7.87 -1.85 4.67
CA GLU A 56 -9.10 -1.45 5.35
C GLU A 56 -9.01 -1.71 6.87
N GLY A 57 -9.32 -0.68 7.66
CA GLY A 57 -9.25 -0.75 9.12
C GLY A 57 -7.84 -0.63 9.71
N ASN A 58 -6.78 -0.46 8.92
CA ASN A 58 -5.44 -0.25 9.45
C ASN A 58 -5.35 1.11 10.18
N PRO A 59 -4.94 1.14 11.48
CA PRO A 59 -4.96 2.36 12.28
C PRO A 59 -3.96 3.43 11.82
N TYR A 60 -2.96 3.05 11.03
CA TYR A 60 -1.92 3.96 10.54
C TYR A 60 -2.22 4.52 9.14
N VAL A 61 -3.32 4.13 8.50
CA VAL A 61 -3.72 4.63 7.18
C VAL A 61 -4.96 5.51 7.33
N LYS A 62 -4.84 6.80 7.07
CA LYS A 62 -5.95 7.75 7.22
C LYS A 62 -6.92 7.73 6.05
N ARG A 63 -6.40 7.45 4.85
CA ARG A 63 -7.18 7.41 3.61
C ARG A 63 -6.59 6.38 2.66
N ILE A 64 -7.46 5.60 2.03
CA ILE A 64 -7.10 4.70 0.96
C ILE A 64 -7.67 5.27 -0.35
N LEU A 65 -6.86 5.27 -1.39
CA LEU A 65 -7.25 5.58 -2.76
C LEU A 65 -7.15 4.29 -3.57
N ILE A 66 -8.15 4.04 -4.40
CA ILE A 66 -8.20 2.86 -5.27
C ILE A 66 -7.87 3.31 -6.69
N PHE A 67 -6.96 2.58 -7.35
CA PHE A 67 -6.65 2.69 -8.79
C PHE A 67 -7.32 1.55 -9.56
#